data_AF-A0A961AAM5-F1
#
_entry.id   AF-A0A961AAM5-F1
#
_cell.length_a   1.000
_cell.length_b   1.000
_cell.length_c   1.000
_cell.angle_alpha   90.00
_cell.angle_beta   90.00
_cell.angle_gamma   90.00
#
_symmetry.space_group_name_H-M   'P 1'
#
loop_
_entity.id
_entity.type
_entity.pdbx_description
1 polymer ?
#
loop_
_entity_poly.entity_id
_entity_poly.type
_entity_poly.pdbx_seq_one_letter_code
_entity_poly.pdbx_strand_id
1 'polypeptide(L)'
;MAYCVYIIYSQTSERFYCGQTDNLERRLRQHNDPDNQSARTTKVFSGPWELLWHGELESRSEAMILEKRIKKRGIKRFLDSAEMAESRRRRD
;
A
#
# COMPACT_ATOMS: atom_id res chain seq x y z
N MET A 1 18.36 3.84 -5.73
CA MET A 1 17.61 2.67 -5.23
C MET A 1 16.14 3.02 -5.33
N ALA A 2 15.37 2.26 -6.12
CA ALA A 2 13.94 2.49 -6.27
C ALA A 2 13.21 2.24 -4.93
N TYR A 3 12.21 3.06 -4.64
CA TYR A 3 11.33 2.93 -3.49
C TYR A 3 9.90 2.75 -3.98
N CYS A 4 9.15 1.89 -3.31
CA CYS A 4 7.76 1.64 -3.60
C CYS A 4 6.88 2.16 -2.46
N VAL A 5 5.83 2.91 -2.80
CA VAL A 5 4.72 3.19 -1.90
C VAL A 5 3.62 2.20 -2.23
N TYR A 6 3.02 1.60 -1.21
CA TYR A 6 1.97 0.62 -1.38
C TYR A 6 0.80 0.89 -0.46
N ILE A 7 -0.37 0.48 -0.94
CA ILE A 7 -1.62 0.51 -0.22
C ILE A 7 -2.16 -0.91 -0.20
N ILE A 8 -2.34 -1.45 1.00
CA ILE A 8 -2.93 -2.75 1.24
C ILE A 8 -4.23 -2.60 2.04
N TYR A 9 -5.13 -3.55 1.87
CA TYR A 9 -6.39 -3.61 2.58
C TYR A 9 -6.54 -4.96 3.27
N SER A 10 -6.90 -4.92 4.55
CA SER A 10 -7.26 -6.11 5.30
C SER A 10 -8.76 -6.35 5.11
N GLN A 11 -9.12 -7.47 4.48
CA GLN A 11 -10.53 -7.83 4.26
C GLN A 11 -11.26 -8.18 5.57
N THR A 12 -10.52 -8.69 6.56
CA THR A 12 -11.05 -9.10 7.87
C THR A 12 -11.28 -7.93 8.82
N SER A 13 -10.37 -6.95 8.83
CA SER A 13 -10.46 -5.79 9.73
C SER A 13 -11.04 -4.55 9.03
N GLU A 14 -11.31 -4.64 7.74
CA GLU A 14 -11.75 -3.55 6.86
C GLU A 14 -10.87 -2.29 6.94
N ARG A 15 -9.57 -2.47 7.20
CA ARG A 15 -8.62 -1.37 7.37
C ARG A 15 -7.71 -1.24 6.17
N PHE A 16 -7.49 0.02 5.77
CA PHE A 16 -6.47 0.38 4.80
C PHE A 16 -5.15 0.67 5.51
N TYR A 17 -4.07 0.17 4.96
CA TYR A 17 -2.71 0.50 5.37
C TYR A 17 -1.94 1.05 4.19
N CYS A 18 -1.20 2.13 4.45
CA CYS A 18 -0.32 2.76 3.47
C CYS A 18 1.07 2.88 4.08
N GLY A 19 2.07 2.41 3.33
CA GLY A 19 3.47 2.41 3.75
C GLY A 19 4.41 2.46 2.55
N GLN A 20 5.70 2.50 2.84
CA GLN A 20 6.75 2.45 1.83
C GLN A 20 7.78 1.35 2.13
N THR A 21 8.40 0.82 1.08
CA THR A 21 9.40 -0.25 1.14
C THR A 21 10.29 -0.19 -0.09
N ASP A 22 11.53 -0.67 0.01
CA ASP A 22 12.41 -0.91 -1.15
C ASP A 22 11.98 -2.14 -1.95
N ASN A 23 11.30 -3.09 -1.28
CA ASN A 23 10.88 -4.34 -1.88
C ASN A 23 9.44 -4.67 -1.47
N LEU A 24 8.52 -4.53 -2.42
CA LEU A 24 7.08 -4.69 -2.22
C LEU A 24 6.70 -6.15 -2.01
N GLU A 25 7.18 -7.05 -2.86
CA GLU A 25 6.86 -8.48 -2.77
C GLU A 25 7.30 -9.08 -1.45
N ARG A 26 8.54 -8.79 -1.02
CA ARG A 26 9.05 -9.23 0.29
C ARG A 26 8.15 -8.73 1.40
N ARG A 27 7.71 -7.47 1.33
CA ARG A 27 6.87 -6.84 2.35
C ARG A 27 5.46 -7.45 2.38
N LEU A 28 4.85 -7.74 1.23
CA LEU A 28 3.55 -8.40 1.15
C LEU A 28 3.60 -9.82 1.70
N ARG A 29 4.62 -10.60 1.32
CA ARG A 29 4.84 -11.93 1.91
C ARG A 29 5.00 -11.84 3.42
N GLN A 30 5.79 -10.89 3.90
CA GLN A 30 5.96 -10.61 5.32
C GLN A 30 4.66 -10.21 6.04
N HIS A 31 3.72 -9.56 5.36
CA HIS A 31 2.42 -9.22 5.96
C HIS A 31 1.45 -10.41 5.96
N ASN A 32 1.49 -11.28 4.95
CA ASN A 32 0.64 -12.46 4.89
C ASN A 32 1.23 -13.68 5.63
N ASP A 33 2.47 -13.56 6.11
CA ASP A 33 3.11 -14.57 6.94
C ASP A 33 2.71 -14.39 8.43
N PRO A 34 2.03 -15.37 9.05
CA PRO A 34 1.57 -15.28 10.42
C PRO A 34 2.68 -15.44 11.48
N ASP A 35 3.86 -15.96 11.11
CA ASP A 35 5.00 -16.19 12.00
C ASP A 35 5.95 -14.98 12.03
N ASN A 36 5.86 -14.10 11.03
CA ASN A 36 6.75 -12.98 10.88
C ASN A 36 6.49 -11.85 11.89
N GLN A 37 7.38 -11.77 12.89
CA GLN A 37 7.35 -10.78 13.97
C GLN A 37 7.64 -9.33 13.54
N SER A 38 8.12 -9.12 12.31
CA SER A 38 8.56 -7.80 11.81
C SER A 38 7.38 -6.87 11.49
N ALA A 39 6.23 -7.42 11.11
CA ALA A 39 5.04 -6.66 10.77
C ALA A 39 4.14 -6.47 11.99
N ARG A 40 4.41 -5.45 12.82
CA ARG A 40 3.58 -5.16 14.01
C ARG A 40 2.09 -5.03 13.69
N THR A 41 1.75 -4.62 12.48
CA THR A 41 0.37 -4.44 12.01
C THR A 41 -0.38 -5.75 11.81
N THR A 42 0.30 -6.85 11.41
CA THR A 42 -0.35 -8.16 11.20
C THR A 42 -0.54 -8.95 12.48
N LYS A 43 0.20 -8.59 13.53
CA LYS A 43 -0.04 -9.07 14.89
C LYS A 43 -1.33 -8.50 15.51
N VAL A 44 -1.73 -7.31 15.09
CA VAL A 44 -2.93 -6.62 15.60
C VAL A 44 -4.16 -6.87 14.72
N PHE A 45 -3.95 -6.99 13.40
CA PHE A 45 -5.02 -7.23 12.43
C PHE A 45 -4.69 -8.48 11.63
N SER A 46 -5.42 -9.56 11.90
CA SER A 46 -5.33 -10.84 11.21
C SER A 46 -5.53 -10.63 9.71
N GLY A 47 -4.75 -11.29 8.85
CA GLY A 47 -4.91 -11.23 7.39
C GLY A 47 -6.24 -11.81 6.89
N PRO A 48 -6.49 -11.84 5.56
CA PRO A 48 -5.55 -11.59 4.46
C PRO A 48 -5.39 -10.11 4.09
N TRP A 49 -4.17 -9.73 3.69
CA TRP A 49 -3.84 -8.40 3.18
C TRP A 49 -3.74 -8.43 1.66
N GLU A 50 -4.62 -7.68 1.02
CA GLU A 50 -4.68 -7.55 -0.43
C GLU A 50 -4.00 -6.25 -0.87
N LEU A 51 -3.17 -6.33 -1.90
CA LEU A 51 -2.56 -5.16 -2.52
C LEU A 51 -3.58 -4.48 -3.43
N LEU A 52 -3.98 -3.27 -3.07
CA LEU A 52 -4.91 -2.48 -3.88
C LEU A 52 -4.20 -1.56 -4.85
N TRP A 53 -3.06 -1.00 -4.44
CA TRP A 53 -2.32 -0.06 -5.27
C TRP A 53 -0.84 -0.02 -4.88
N HIS A 54 0.03 0.15 -5.86
CA HIS A 54 1.43 0.46 -5.62
C HIS A 54 1.95 1.47 -6.64
N GLY A 55 2.93 2.28 -6.22
CA GLY A 55 3.63 3.21 -7.07
C GLY A 55 5.13 3.11 -6.83
N GLU A 56 5.88 2.94 -7.90
CA GLU A 56 7.34 2.92 -7.90
C GLU A 56 7.87 4.35 -8.06
N LEU A 57 8.89 4.69 -7.28
CA LEU A 57 9.50 6.01 -7.22
C LEU A 57 11.01 5.87 -7.18
N GLU A 58 11.70 6.88 -7.70
CA GLU A 58 13.15 6.83 -7.85
C GLU A 58 13.88 7.15 -6.55
N SER A 59 13.19 7.82 -5.61
CA SER A 59 13.76 8.28 -4.34
C SER A 59 12.86 8.03 -3.14
N ARG A 60 13.49 7.78 -1.99
CA ARG A 60 12.82 7.70 -0.67
C ARG A 60 12.05 8.98 -0.36
N SER A 61 12.61 10.14 -0.72
CA SER A 61 11.99 11.43 -0.41
C SER A 61 10.65 11.57 -1.13
N GLU A 62 10.59 11.16 -2.39
CA GLU A 62 9.34 11.13 -3.16
C GLU A 62 8.34 10.15 -2.57
N ALA A 63 8.80 8.97 -2.15
CA ALA A 63 7.96 7.98 -1.49
C ALA A 63 7.34 8.52 -0.20
N MET A 64 8.12 9.22 0.63
CA MET A 64 7.60 9.86 1.84
C MET A 64 6.61 10.99 1.53
N ILE A 65 6.88 11.81 0.50
CA ILE A 65 5.97 12.89 0.09
C ILE A 65 4.65 12.29 -0.39
N LEU A 66 4.69 11.25 -1.23
CA LEU A 66 3.50 10.59 -1.75
C LEU A 66 2.71 9.91 -0.63
N GLU A 67 3.37 9.15 0.25
CA GLU A 67 2.75 8.52 1.42
C GLU A 67 2.03 9.56 2.29
N LYS A 68 2.69 10.69 2.58
CA LYS A 68 2.10 11.80 3.36
C LYS A 68 0.91 12.42 2.64
N ARG A 69 0.97 12.60 1.31
CA ARG A 69 -0.15 13.10 0.50
C ARG A 69 -1.34 12.15 0.54
N ILE A 70 -1.11 10.84 0.39
CA ILE A 70 -2.15 9.80 0.48
C ILE A 70 -2.80 9.83 1.87
N LYS A 71 -1.99 9.80 2.93
CA LYS A 71 -2.49 9.86 4.32
C LYS A 71 -3.27 11.13 4.61
N LYS A 72 -2.80 12.29 4.12
CA LYS A 72 -3.49 13.58 4.29
C LYS A 72 -4.83 13.63 3.56
N ARG A 73 -4.92 13.08 2.34
CA ARG A 73 -6.17 13.05 1.56
C ARG A 73 -7.17 12.01 2.09
N GLY A 74 -6.65 10.96 2.71
CA GLY A 74 -7.38 9.76 3.10
C GLY A 74 -7.23 8.68 2.04
N ILE A 75 -6.79 7.49 2.47
CA ILE A 75 -6.40 6.37 1.59
C ILE A 75 -7.55 5.99 0.65
N LYS A 76 -8.77 5.82 1.18
CA LYS A 76 -9.96 5.47 0.39
C LYS A 76 -10.27 6.48 -0.72
N ARG A 77 -10.19 7.79 -0.42
CA ARG A 77 -10.43 8.87 -1.41
C ARG A 77 -9.34 8.95 -2.46
N PHE A 78 -8.10 8.60 -2.09
CA PHE A 78 -7.00 8.53 -3.03
C PHE A 78 -7.20 7.35 -4.00
N LEU A 79 -7.53 6.16 -3.49
CA LEU A 79 -7.80 4.97 -4.31
C LEU A 79 -8.93 5.20 -5.30
N ASP A 80 -10.05 5.77 -4.85
CA ASP A 80 -11.19 6.11 -5.72
C ASP A 80 -10.75 7.00 -6.91
N SER A 81 -9.90 8.00 -6.66
CA SER A 81 -9.35 8.84 -7.73
C SER A 81 -8.34 8.12 -8.63
N ALA A 82 -7.56 7.18 -8.08
CA ALA A 82 -6.57 6.40 -8.82
C ALA A 82 -7.25 5.39 -9.76
N GLU A 83 -8.26 4.66 -9.27
CA GLU A 83 -9.07 3.73 -10.07
C GLU A 83 -9.79 4.42 -11.22
N MET A 84 -10.31 5.63 -10.99
CA MET A 84 -10.91 6.45 -12.04
C MET A 84 -9.90 6.88 -13.11
N ALA A 85 -8.63 7.06 -12.75
CA ALA A 85 -7.56 7.41 -13.70
C ALA A 85 -7.10 6.19 -14.52
N GLU A 86 -7.09 4.98 -13.93
CA GLU A 86 -6.76 3.74 -14.65
C GLU A 86 -7.91 3.26 -15.55
N SER A 87 -9.16 3.39 -15.09
CA SER A 87 -10.36 3.05 -15.88
C SER A 87 -10.57 3.92 -17.12
N ARG A 88 -9.96 5.12 -17.14
CA ARG A 88 -9.90 5.98 -18.34
C ARG A 88 -8.81 5.55 -19.32
N ARG A 89 -7.71 4.96 -18.84
CA ARG A 89 -6.61 4.48 -19.68
C ARG A 89 -6.89 3.14 -20.36
N ARG A 90 -7.79 2.31 -19.81
CA ARG A 90 -8.22 1.05 -20.46
C ARG A 90 -9.30 1.24 -21.54
N ARG A 91 -9.76 2.47 -21.77
CA ARG A 91 -10.85 2.81 -22.69
C ARG A 91 -10.38 3.57 -23.94
N ASP A 92 -9.07 3.64 -24.13
CA ASP A 92 -8.37 4.17 -25.32
C ASP A 92 -7.67 2.98 -26.01
#